data_AF-A0A964YJF4-F1
#
_entry.id   AF-A0A964YJF4-F1
#
_cell.length_a   1.000
_cell.length_b   1.000
_cell.length_c   1.000
_cell.angle_alpha   90.00
_cell.angle_beta   90.00
_cell.angle_gamma   90.00
#
_symmetry.space_group_name_H-M   'P 1'
#
loop_
_entity.id
_entity.type
_entity.pdbx_description
1 polymer ?
#
loop_
_entity_poly.entity_id
_entity_poly.type
_entity_poly.pdbx_seq_one_letter_code
_entity_poly.pdbx_strand_id
1 'polypeptide(L)' 'TIIFASNHEYKRGFPFNLYLMNEDGAELRKISRDKGFDAFPMFSPDGKKVIFCSNRNNGGTRDTNIFIADWVD' A
#
# COMPACT_ATOMS: atom_id res chain seq x y z
N THR A 1 -11.66 -4.42 -8.72
CA THR A 1 -10.72 -3.42 -8.13
C THR A 1 -9.40 -4.06 -7.77
N ILE A 2 -8.28 -3.50 -8.22
CA ILE A 2 -6.93 -4.02 -7.99
C ILE A 2 -6.21 -3.12 -6.99
N ILE A 3 -5.61 -3.71 -5.96
CA ILE A 3 -4.68 -3.04 -5.04
C ILE A 3 -3.26 -3.51 -5.30
N PHE A 4 -2.30 -2.59 -5.36
CA PHE A 4 -0.91 -2.92 -5.65
C PHE A 4 0.06 -1.90 -5.04
N ALA A 5 1.34 -2.25 -4.99
CA ALA A 5 2.40 -1.36 -4.54
C ALA A 5 3.20 -0.83 -5.72
N SER A 6 3.54 0.46 -5.71
CA SER A 6 4.33 1.08 -6.77
C SER A 6 5.16 2.25 -6.25
N ASN A 7 6.24 2.56 -6.97
CA ASN A 7 7.08 3.73 -6.78
C ASN A 7 7.12 4.61 -8.05
N HIS A 8 6.18 4.40 -8.98
CA HIS A 8 6.22 4.99 -10.33
C HIS A 8 6.27 6.53 -10.35
N GLU A 9 5.72 7.19 -9.33
CA GLU A 9 5.75 8.67 -9.23
C GLU A 9 7.13 9.21 -8.77
N TYR A 10 8.02 8.34 -8.29
CA TYR A 10 9.29 8.74 -7.69
C TYR A 10 10.48 8.45 -8.58
N LYS A 11 11.10 9.50 -9.13
CA LYS A 11 12.32 9.41 -9.95
C LYS A 11 13.47 8.66 -9.27
N ARG A 12 13.54 8.71 -7.94
CA ARG A 12 14.57 8.00 -7.15
C ARG A 12 14.33 6.49 -7.04
N GLY A 13 13.17 6.01 -7.44
CA GLY A 13 12.75 4.61 -7.26
C GLY A 13 12.27 4.30 -5.84
N PHE A 14 12.00 5.30 -5.01
CA PHE A 14 11.39 5.14 -3.69
C PHE A 14 10.85 6.49 -3.16
N PRO A 15 9.88 6.49 -2.20
CA PRO A 15 9.27 5.34 -1.52
C PRO A 15 8.30 4.51 -2.37
N PHE A 16 8.01 3.27 -1.95
CA PHE A 16 6.85 2.52 -2.46
C PHE A 16 5.63 2.90 -1.62
N ASN A 17 4.51 3.11 -2.31
CA ASN A 17 3.20 3.33 -1.69
C ASN A 17 2.16 2.40 -2.31
N LEU A 18 1.01 2.29 -1.65
CA LEU A 18 -0.13 1.52 -2.12
C LEU A 18 -1.01 2.35 -3.04
N TYR A 19 -1.45 1.72 -4.12
CA TYR A 19 -2.33 2.28 -5.13
C TYR A 19 -3.49 1.33 -5.37
N LEU A 20 -4.57 1.89 -5.90
CA LEU A 20 -5.76 1.17 -6.28
C LEU A 20 -6.22 1.65 -7.64
N MET A 21 -6.73 0.74 -8.46
CA MET A 21 -7.24 1.01 -9.80
C MET A 21 -8.35 0.04 -10.17
N ASN A 22 -9.11 0.38 -11.20
CA ASN A 22 -10.06 -0.52 -11.83
C ASN A 22 -9.34 -1.57 -12.69
N GLU A 23 -10.02 -2.68 -12.96
CA GLU A 23 -9.45 -3.80 -13.73
C GLU A 23 -9.16 -3.44 -15.19
N ASP A 24 -9.83 -2.41 -15.70
CA ASP A 24 -9.64 -1.85 -17.04
C ASP A 24 -8.49 -0.84 -17.14
N GLY A 25 -7.83 -0.49 -16.02
CA GLY A 25 -6.80 0.53 -16.01
C GLY A 25 -7.22 1.88 -15.42
N ALA A 26 -8.51 2.14 -15.26
CA ALA A 26 -9.03 3.44 -14.89
C ALA A 26 -8.88 3.73 -13.38
N GLU A 27 -9.13 5.00 -13.01
CA GLU A 27 -9.26 5.46 -11.62
C GLU A 27 -8.06 5.12 -10.70
N LEU A 28 -6.84 5.34 -11.20
CA LEU A 28 -5.64 5.20 -10.38
C LEU A 28 -5.68 6.17 -9.18
N ARG A 29 -5.85 5.62 -7.97
CA ARG A 29 -5.81 6.35 -6.69
C ARG A 29 -4.65 5.89 -5.82
N LYS A 30 -3.91 6.83 -5.24
CA LYS A 30 -2.90 6.58 -4.20
C LYS A 30 -3.57 6.52 -2.82
N ILE A 31 -3.45 5.39 -2.13
CA ILE A 31 -4.16 5.15 -0.85
C ILE A 31 -3.24 5.19 0.38
N SER A 32 -1.92 5.07 0.21
CA SER A 32 -0.96 5.32 1.30
C SER A 32 0.03 6.45 0.95
N ARG A 33 0.61 7.10 1.97
CA ARG A 33 1.47 8.29 1.83
C ARG A 33 2.67 8.27 2.80
N ASP A 34 3.14 7.09 3.17
CA ASP A 34 4.27 6.96 4.09
C ASP A 34 5.58 7.38 3.40
N LYS A 35 6.55 7.86 4.18
CA LYS A 35 7.89 8.22 3.69
C LYS A 35 8.82 7.01 3.59
N GLY A 36 8.44 5.90 4.22
CA GLY A 36 9.09 4.61 4.21
C GLY A 36 8.59 3.71 3.07
N PHE A 37 8.42 2.43 3.36
CA PHE A 37 8.04 1.41 2.38
C PHE A 37 6.69 0.84 2.77
N ASP A 38 5.70 0.92 1.87
CA ASP A 38 4.43 0.20 1.98
C ASP A 38 4.28 -0.78 0.82
N ALA A 39 4.03 -2.06 1.10
CA ALA A 39 3.93 -3.09 0.05
C ALA A 39 3.09 -4.31 0.44
N PHE A 40 2.99 -5.25 -0.50
CA PHE A 40 2.32 -6.56 -0.37
C PHE A 40 0.87 -6.47 0.13
N PRO A 41 0.03 -5.61 -0.49
CA PRO A 41 -1.35 -5.46 -0.05
C PRO A 41 -2.20 -6.67 -0.44
N MET A 42 -3.13 -7.05 0.43
CA MET A 42 -4.17 -8.05 0.13
C MET A 42 -5.47 -7.63 0.81
N PHE A 43 -6.59 -7.74 0.10
CA PHE A 43 -7.91 -7.66 0.72
C PHE A 43 -8.25 -8.97 1.43
N SER A 44 -8.99 -8.89 2.54
CA SER A 44 -9.64 -10.06 3.12
C SER A 44 -10.67 -10.64 2.14
N PRO A 45 -11.00 -11.94 2.21
CA PRO A 45 -11.97 -12.56 1.30
C PRO A 45 -13.37 -11.91 1.32
N ASP A 46 -13.75 -11.30 2.45
CA ASP A 46 -15.01 -10.58 2.60
C ASP A 46 -14.92 -9.09 2.23
N GLY A 47 -13.75 -8.60 1.79
CA GLY A 47 -13.52 -7.22 1.38
C GLY A 47 -13.52 -6.18 2.51
N LYS A 48 -13.64 -6.60 3.78
CA LYS A 48 -13.77 -5.68 4.92
C LYS A 48 -12.45 -5.19 5.48
N LYS A 49 -11.33 -5.83 5.12
CA LYS A 49 -10.01 -5.50 5.65
C LYS A 49 -8.97 -5.50 4.55
N VAL A 50 -7.92 -4.73 4.77
CA VAL A 50 -6.69 -4.79 3.99
C VAL A 50 -5.53 -5.11 4.92
N ILE A 51 -4.71 -6.08 4.53
CA ILE A 51 -3.38 -6.29 5.10
C ILE A 51 -2.33 -5.69 4.19
N PHE A 52 -1.24 -5.18 4.76
CA PHE A 52 -0.08 -4.74 4.02
C PHE A 52 1.15 -4.71 4.94
N CYS A 53 2.33 -4.73 4.35
CA CYS A 53 3.59 -4.58 5.06
C CYS A 53 4.04 -3.12 5.04
N SER A 54 4.58 -2.62 6.16
CA SER A 54 5.12 -1.27 6.23
C SER A 54 6.32 -1.12 7.17
N ASN A 55 7.18 -0.15 6.84
CA ASN A 55 8.27 0.30 7.71
C ASN A 55 7.85 1.46 8.63
N ARG A 56 6.57 1.84 8.64
CA ARG A 56 6.06 2.85 9.56
C ARG A 56 6.30 2.44 11.02
N ASN A 57 6.56 3.43 11.86
CA ASN A 57 6.74 3.26 13.31
C ASN A 57 7.87 2.29 13.71
N ASN A 58 8.87 2.07 12.86
CA ASN A 58 9.98 1.14 13.13
C ASN A 58 11.16 1.76 13.90
N GLY A 59 11.03 2.99 14.41
CA GLY A 59 12.11 3.66 15.16
C GLY A 59 13.36 3.99 14.34
N GLY A 60 13.27 4.01 13.01
CA GLY A 60 14.40 4.26 12.11
C GLY A 60 15.23 3.03 11.77
N THR A 61 14.80 1.84 12.20
CA THR A 61 15.40 0.57 11.77
C THR A 61 15.00 0.22 10.33
N ARG A 62 15.29 -1.01 9.90
CA ARG A 62 14.82 -1.57 8.62
C ARG A 62 13.69 -2.58 8.80
N ASP A 63 13.07 -2.61 9.98
CA ASP A 63 12.02 -3.57 10.26
C ASP A 63 10.79 -3.28 9.40
N THR A 64 10.26 -4.36 8.82
CA THR A 64 9.00 -4.37 8.08
C THR A 64 7.98 -5.14 8.93
N ASN A 65 6.91 -4.45 9.31
CA ASN A 65 5.84 -5.03 10.11
C ASN A 65 4.58 -5.24 9.26
N ILE A 66 3.74 -6.18 9.68
CA ILE A 66 2.43 -6.43 9.06
C ILE A 66 1.39 -5.58 9.76
N PHE A 67 0.59 -4.86 8.98
CA PHE A 67 -0.53 -4.06 9.45
C PHE A 67 -1.83 -4.61 8.87
N ILE A 68 -2.90 -4.46 9.64
CA ILE A 68 -4.28 -4.72 9.20
C ILE A 68 -5.11 -3.47 9.47
N ALA A 69 -5.95 -3.11 8.51
CA ALA A 69 -6.88 -1.99 8.65
C ALA A 69 -8.27 -2.39 8.16
N ASP A 70 -9.31 -1.79 8.73
CA ASP A 70 -10.65 -1.85 8.17
C ASP A 70 -10.68 -1.10 6.84
N TRP A 71 -11.34 -1.70 5.85
CA TRP A 71 -11.55 -1.10 4.54
C TRP A 71 -12.90 -0.40 4.51
N VAL A 72 -12.89 0.87 4.14
CA VAL A 72 -14.07 1.70 3.92
C VAL A 72 -13.89 2.34 2.55
N ASP A 73 -14.82 2.09 1.64
CA ASP A 73 -14.79 2.65 0.27
C ASP A 73 -15.38 4.05 0.22
#